data_AF-A0A925X750-F1
#
_entry.id   AF-A0A925X750-F1
#
_cell.length_a   1.000
_cell.length_b   1.000
_cell.length_c   1.000
_cell.angle_alpha   90.00
_cell.angle_beta   90.00
_cell.angle_gamma   90.00
#
_symmetry.space_group_name_H-M   'P 1'
#
loop_
_entity.id
_entity.type
_entity.pdbx_description
1 polymer ?
#
loop_
_entity_poly.entity_id
_entity_poly.type
_entity_poly.pdbx_seq_one_letter_code
_entity_poly.pdbx_strand_id
1 'polypeptide(L)'
;MGLTVEERSLGIDEIIAAYKADSLHEVFGTGTAATISLIKELRYKDFDMKFDTDSWKTAPTIKKWLTDIREGRREDKYHWMQKV
;
A
#
# COMPACT_ATOMS: atom_id res chain seq x y z
N MET A 1 12.72 4.75 1.07
CA MET A 1 12.39 3.52 0.30
C MET A 1 12.79 3.65 -1.17
N GLY A 2 13.04 4.86 -1.71
CA GLY A 2 13.62 5.00 -3.06
C GLY A 2 12.70 4.56 -4.19
N LEU A 3 11.41 4.39 -3.90
CA LEU A 3 10.40 4.01 -4.89
C LEU A 3 10.00 5.24 -5.70
N THR A 4 9.89 5.06 -7.02
CA THR A 4 9.26 6.05 -7.89
C THR A 4 7.76 6.09 -7.57
N VAL A 5 7.23 7.28 -7.38
CA VAL A 5 5.81 7.52 -7.08
C VAL A 5 5.17 8.27 -8.24
N GLU A 6 3.94 7.90 -8.57
CA GLU A 6 3.14 8.53 -9.61
C GLU A 6 1.69 8.65 -9.11
N GLU A 7 1.07 9.80 -9.36
CA GLU A 7 -0.35 10.03 -9.13
C GLU A 7 -1.03 10.24 -10.49
N ARG A 8 -1.89 9.29 -10.86
CA ARG A 8 -2.63 9.34 -12.13
C ARG A 8 -3.89 8.49 -12.06
N SER A 9 -4.78 8.68 -13.03
CA SER A 9 -5.86 7.75 -13.30
C SER A 9 -5.30 6.39 -13.72
N LEU A 10 -5.80 5.33 -13.10
CA LEU A 10 -5.40 3.94 -13.35
C LEU A 10 -6.62 3.14 -13.81
N GLY A 11 -6.52 2.54 -15.00
CA GLY A 11 -7.59 1.71 -15.56
C GLY A 11 -7.55 0.28 -15.05
N ILE A 12 -8.70 -0.39 -14.94
CA ILE A 12 -8.77 -1.78 -14.49
C ILE A 12 -8.07 -2.75 -15.46
N ASP A 13 -8.12 -2.47 -16.77
CA ASP A 13 -7.46 -3.30 -17.78
C ASP A 13 -5.93 -3.28 -17.62
N GLU A 14 -5.37 -2.16 -17.16
CA GLU A 14 -3.95 -2.02 -16.87
C GLU A 14 -3.54 -2.84 -15.65
N ILE A 15 -4.36 -2.83 -14.59
CA ILE A 15 -4.13 -3.64 -13.39
C ILE A 15 -4.15 -5.13 -13.75
N ILE A 16 -5.13 -5.55 -14.56
CA ILE A 16 -5.25 -6.95 -15.01
C ILE A 16 -4.04 -7.32 -15.88
N ALA A 17 -3.60 -6.45 -16.77
CA ALA A 17 -2.41 -6.67 -17.59
C ALA A 17 -1.14 -6.78 -16.74
N ALA A 18 -0.96 -5.90 -15.75
CA ALA A 18 0.17 -5.94 -14.82
C ALA A 18 0.17 -7.20 -13.95
N TYR A 19 -1.01 -7.63 -13.48
CA TYR A 19 -1.15 -8.90 -12.74
C TYR A 19 -0.79 -10.10 -13.61
N LYS A 20 -1.24 -10.14 -14.86
CA LYS A 20 -0.88 -11.21 -15.82
C LYS A 20 0.59 -11.21 -16.20
N ALA A 21 1.24 -10.04 -16.15
CA ALA A 21 2.65 -9.86 -16.45
C ALA A 21 3.56 -10.05 -15.22
N ASP A 22 3.00 -10.42 -14.06
CA ASP A 22 3.73 -10.56 -12.78
C ASP A 22 4.48 -9.28 -12.33
N SER A 23 4.04 -8.12 -12.83
CA SER A 23 4.60 -6.81 -12.48
C SER A 23 3.80 -6.10 -11.38
N LEU A 24 2.63 -6.63 -11.00
CA LEU A 24 1.83 -6.15 -9.88
C LEU A 24 2.20 -6.88 -8.59
N HIS A 25 3.00 -6.22 -7.73
CA HIS A 25 3.55 -6.86 -6.53
C HIS A 25 2.65 -6.75 -5.29
N GLU A 26 2.19 -5.54 -4.95
CA GLU A 26 1.44 -5.28 -3.71
C GLU A 26 0.28 -4.33 -3.97
N VAL A 27 -0.87 -4.59 -3.33
CA VAL A 27 -2.07 -3.76 -3.43
C VAL A 27 -2.64 -3.52 -2.04
N PHE A 28 -2.75 -2.25 -1.63
CA PHE A 28 -3.26 -1.91 -0.32
C PHE A 28 -4.08 -0.62 -0.34
N GLY A 29 -5.12 -0.58 0.49
CA GLY A 29 -5.84 0.64 0.80
C GLY A 29 -5.16 1.39 1.94
N THR A 30 -5.26 2.71 1.94
CA THR A 30 -4.79 3.57 3.03
C THR A 30 -5.93 4.47 3.49
N GLY A 31 -5.94 4.84 4.78
CA GLY A 31 -6.97 5.71 5.34
C GLY A 31 -6.82 5.86 6.86
N THR A 32 -7.42 6.90 7.43
CA THR A 32 -7.26 7.28 8.84
C THR A 32 -7.56 6.12 9.80
N ALA A 33 -8.62 5.36 9.52
CA ALA A 33 -9.06 4.26 10.39
C ALA A 33 -8.15 3.03 10.32
N ALA A 34 -7.60 2.70 9.16
CA ALA A 34 -6.88 1.44 8.95
C ALA A 34 -5.36 1.60 8.86
N THR A 35 -4.86 2.83 8.68
CA THR A 35 -3.49 3.16 8.27
C THR A 35 -3.11 2.52 6.93
N ILE A 36 -3.02 1.19 6.87
CA ILE A 36 -2.78 0.36 5.68
C ILE A 36 -3.61 -0.93 5.81
N SER A 37 -4.47 -1.19 4.83
CA SER A 37 -5.27 -2.40 4.66
C SER A 37 -4.78 -3.21 3.47
N LEU A 38 -4.32 -4.44 3.71
CA LEU A 38 -3.83 -5.33 2.65
C LEU A 38 -5.00 -5.91 1.85
N ILE A 39 -4.85 -5.99 0.53
CA ILE A 39 -5.85 -6.61 -0.36
C ILE A 39 -5.37 -8.01 -0.75
N LYS A 40 -5.99 -9.03 -0.18
CA LYS A 40 -5.67 -10.44 -0.49
C LYS A 40 -6.31 -10.92 -1.79
N GLU A 41 -7.45 -10.38 -2.15
CA GLU A 41 -8.19 -10.76 -3.34
C GLU A 41 -8.88 -9.54 -3.95
N LEU A 42 -8.75 -9.39 -5.27
CA LEU A 42 -9.42 -8.36 -6.04
C LEU A 42 -10.14 -9.04 -7.21
N ARG A 43 -11.46 -8.99 -7.18
CA ARG A 43 -12.31 -9.53 -8.25
C ARG A 43 -12.83 -8.41 -9.13
N TYR A 44 -12.69 -8.59 -10.44
CA TYR A 44 -13.34 -7.75 -11.43
C TYR A 44 -14.03 -8.61 -12.49
N LYS A 45 -15.38 -8.54 -12.54
CA LYS A 45 -16.22 -9.42 -13.37
C LYS A 45 -15.90 -10.90 -13.08
N ASP A 46 -15.41 -11.60 -14.09
CA ASP A 46 -15.04 -13.03 -14.03
C ASP A 46 -13.53 -13.25 -13.81
N PHE A 47 -12.79 -12.20 -13.47
CA PHE A 47 -11.35 -12.25 -13.22
C PHE A 47 -11.05 -12.08 -11.73
N ASP A 48 -10.46 -13.12 -11.13
CA ASP A 48 -10.03 -13.14 -9.74
C ASP A 48 -8.51 -12.98 -9.65
N MET A 49 -8.05 -11.90 -9.02
CA MET A 49 -6.65 -11.67 -8.69
C MET A 49 -6.43 -12.02 -7.23
N LYS A 50 -5.48 -12.92 -6.97
CA LYS A 50 -5.14 -13.37 -5.61
C LYS A 50 -3.71 -12.98 -5.31
N PHE A 51 -3.50 -12.41 -4.14
CA PHE A 51 -2.21 -11.93 -3.71
C PHE A 51 -1.76 -12.66 -2.44
N ASP A 52 -0.49 -13.06 -2.43
CA ASP A 52 0.16 -13.57 -1.23
C ASP A 52 0.67 -12.41 -0.37
N THR A 53 -0.18 -11.97 0.56
CA THR A 53 0.10 -10.84 1.45
C THR A 53 1.22 -11.12 2.45
N ASP A 54 1.58 -12.38 2.69
CA ASP A 54 2.57 -12.75 3.71
C ASP A 54 4.01 -12.47 3.22
N SER A 55 4.19 -12.45 1.89
CA SER A 55 5.47 -12.15 1.23
C SER A 55 5.78 -10.64 1.12
N TRP A 56 4.79 -9.79 1.40
CA TRP A 56 4.86 -8.36 1.16
C TRP A 56 5.82 -7.64 2.11
N LYS A 57 6.53 -6.65 1.58
CA LYS A 57 7.52 -5.87 2.33
C LYS A 57 7.17 -4.40 2.35
N THR A 58 6.59 -3.87 1.27
CA THR A 58 6.36 -2.43 1.11
C THR A 58 5.24 -1.96 2.02
N ALA A 59 4.05 -2.57 1.94
CA ALA A 59 2.88 -2.18 2.72
C ALA A 59 3.11 -2.33 4.24
N PRO A 60 3.67 -3.45 4.76
CA PRO A 60 4.00 -3.56 6.19
C PRO A 60 5.06 -2.55 6.63
N THR A 61 6.05 -2.25 5.79
CA THR A 61 7.09 -1.25 6.10
C THR A 61 6.49 0.15 6.23
N ILE A 62 5.62 0.55 5.28
CA ILE A 62 4.93 1.84 5.32
C ILE A 62 4.05 1.94 6.58
N LYS A 63 3.26 0.89 6.87
CA LYS A 63 2.42 0.83 8.08
C LYS A 63 3.25 1.02 9.34
N LYS A 64 4.37 0.31 9.45
CA LYS A 64 5.29 0.42 10.59
C LYS A 64 5.88 1.82 10.70
N TRP A 65 6.36 2.40 9.60
CA TRP A 65 6.92 3.76 9.60
C TRP A 65 5.94 4.82 10.08
N LEU A 66 4.71 4.80 9.58
CA LEU A 66 3.65 5.73 10.03
C LEU A 66 3.29 5.52 11.50
N THR A 67 3.29 4.28 11.96
CA THR A 67 3.00 3.93 13.35
C THR A 67 4.12 4.37 14.28
N ASP A 68 5.38 4.16 13.90
CA ASP A 68 6.54 4.58 14.68
C ASP A 68 6.63 6.12 14.81
N ILE A 69 6.20 6.87 13.78
CA ILE A 69 6.09 8.34 13.87
C ILE A 69 5.00 8.73 14.88
N ARG A 70 3.79 8.13 14.77
CA ARG A 70 2.67 8.41 15.67
C ARG A 70 2.98 8.11 17.14
N GLU A 71 3.73 7.05 17.40
CA GLU A 71 4.11 6.63 18.74
C GLU A 71 5.44 7.24 19.21
N GLY A 72 6.04 8.15 18.44
CA GLY A 72 7.28 8.83 18.79
C GLY A 72 8.53 7.93 18.84
N ARG A 73 8.43 6.70 18.32
CA ARG A 73 9.57 5.77 18.17
C ARG A 73 10.51 6.14 17.02
N ARG A 74 10.06 7.02 16.13
CA ARG A 74 10.83 7.55 15.02
C ARG A 74 10.70 9.07 14.96
N GLU A 75 11.78 9.71 14.55
CA GLU A 75 11.82 11.15 14.27
C GLU A 75 10.77 11.54 13.22
N ASP A 76 9.94 12.51 13.59
CA ASP A 76 8.98 13.16 12.72
C ASP A 76 9.65 14.28 11.93
N LYS A 77 10.28 13.90 10.81
CA LYS A 77 11.03 14.82 9.94
C LYS A 77 10.15 15.85 9.21
N TYR A 78 8.84 15.63 9.19
CA TYR A 78 7.89 16.43 8.41
C TYR A 78 6.91 17.20 9.30
N HIS A 79 7.09 17.14 10.62
CA HIS A 79 6.27 17.84 11.60
C HIS A 79 4.77 17.49 11.47
N TRP A 80 4.45 16.22 11.22
CA TRP A 80 3.08 15.70 11.18
C TRP A 80 2.42 15.60 12.56
N MET A 81 3.21 15.48 13.63
CA MET A 81 2.73 15.33 14.99
C MET A 81 2.59 16.69 15.67
N GLN A 82 1.36 17.01 16.09
CA GLN A 82 1.07 18.22 16.86
C GLN A 82 0.87 17.87 18.33
N LYS A 83 1.53 18.62 19.22
CA LYS A 83 1.27 18.55 20.66
C LYS A 83 -0.09 19.18 20.95
N VAL A 84 -0.95 18.43 21.63
CA VAL A 84 -2.26 18.88 22.13
C VAL A 84 -2.15 19.29 23.59
#